data_AF-A0A1Z8AZ11-F1
#
_entry.id   AF-A0A1Z8AZ11-F1
#
_cell.length_a   1.000
_cell.length_b   1.000
_cell.length_c   1.000
_cell.angle_alpha   90.00
_cell.angle_beta   90.00
_cell.angle_gamma   90.00
#
_symmetry.space_group_name_H-M   'P 1'
#
loop_
_entity.id
_entity.type
_entity.pdbx_description
1 polymer ?
#
loop_
_entity_poly.entity_id
_entity_poly.type
_entity_poly.pdbx_seq_one_letter_code
_entity_poly.pdbx_strand_id
1 'polypeptide(L)'
;MKKNLLYITIALCIALSLIQCAKRGSPTGGPVDEEPPVILRIFPDNYTRNFKKQIIEIEFDEFVKLNDLQKQLVISPPLKSRPIISPQGSPSKKITIEITDTLQDNTTYVLNFGESIVDNNE
;
A
#
# COMPACT_ATOMS: atom_id res chain seq x y z
N MET A 1 10.43 52.57 44.47
CA MET A 1 11.65 51.80 44.10
C MET A 1 11.46 50.29 44.23
N LYS A 2 11.02 49.74 45.38
CA LYS A 2 10.85 48.27 45.58
C LYS A 2 9.85 47.60 44.64
N LYS A 3 8.71 48.24 44.32
CA LYS A 3 7.71 47.71 43.37
C LYS A 3 8.26 47.65 41.93
N ASN A 4 9.00 48.66 41.49
CA ASN A 4 9.64 48.67 40.17
C ASN A 4 10.72 47.58 40.07
N LEU A 5 11.48 47.34 41.15
CA LEU A 5 12.44 46.24 41.21
C LEU A 5 11.76 44.86 41.15
N LEU A 6 10.59 44.71 41.79
CA LEU A 6 9.77 43.50 41.71
C LEU A 6 9.25 43.27 40.27
N TYR A 7 8.76 44.31 39.59
CA TYR A 7 8.29 44.17 38.20
C TYR A 7 9.44 43.80 37.24
N ILE A 8 10.63 44.37 37.44
CA ILE A 8 11.81 44.04 36.64
C ILE A 8 12.24 42.58 36.85
N THR A 9 12.24 42.10 38.10
CA THR A 9 12.60 40.70 38.42
C THR A 9 11.58 39.70 37.87
N ILE A 10 10.27 40.02 37.94
CA ILE A 10 9.23 39.19 37.35
C ILE A 10 9.36 39.16 35.81
N ALA A 11 9.56 40.32 35.17
CA ALA A 11 9.75 40.39 33.73
C ALA A 11 10.98 39.60 33.26
N LEU A 12 12.08 39.65 34.03
CA LEU A 12 13.29 38.88 33.75
C LEU A 12 13.06 37.37 33.89
N CYS A 13 12.33 36.92 34.93
CA CYS A 13 11.99 35.50 35.10
C CYS A 13 11.11 34.97 33.96
N ILE A 14 10.14 35.78 33.50
CA ILE A 14 9.30 35.44 32.35
C ILE A 14 10.15 35.34 31.08
N ALA A 15 11.05 36.30 30.82
CA ALA A 15 11.94 36.27 29.67
C ALA A 15 12.86 35.04 29.65
N LEU A 16 13.37 34.63 30.82
CA LEU A 16 14.22 33.44 30.96
C LEU A 16 13.44 32.12 30.75
N SER A 17 12.15 32.07 31.12
CA SER A 17 11.30 30.88 30.92
C SER A 17 11.01 30.58 29.45
N LEU A 18 11.10 31.58 28.57
CA LEU A 18 10.86 31.44 27.13
C LEU A 18 12.08 30.85 26.37
N ILE A 19 13.21 30.61 27.06
CA ILE A 19 14.44 30.04 26.47
C ILE A 19 14.40 28.49 26.49
N GLN A 20 13.29 27.86 26.89
CA GLN A 20 13.13 26.41 26.75
C GLN A 20 13.03 26.02 25.26
N CYS A 21 14.17 25.67 24.69
CA CYS A 21 14.31 25.09 23.37
C CYS A 21 13.80 23.64 23.43
N ALA A 22 12.52 23.40 23.10
CA ALA A 22 12.04 22.07 22.78
C ALA A 22 12.69 21.63 21.47
N LYS A 23 13.79 20.88 21.55
CA LYS A 23 14.44 20.30 20.38
C LYS A 23 13.49 19.26 19.79
N ARG A 24 12.86 19.57 18.64
CA ARG A 24 12.15 18.57 17.82
C ARG A 24 13.17 17.51 17.39
N GLY A 25 13.25 16.41 18.15
CA GLY A 25 13.82 15.18 17.64
C GLY A 25 12.83 14.59 16.64
N SER A 26 13.31 14.11 15.50
CA SER A 26 12.55 13.15 14.71
C SER A 26 12.35 11.90 15.57
N PRO A 27 11.14 11.32 15.62
CA PRO A 27 11.00 9.99 16.20
C PRO A 27 11.95 9.06 15.46
N THR A 28 12.68 8.23 16.20
CA THR A 28 13.34 7.08 15.59
C THR A 28 12.23 6.15 15.10
N GLY A 29 12.32 5.70 13.86
CA GLY A 29 11.39 4.71 13.31
C GLY A 29 11.37 3.44 14.15
N GLY A 30 10.36 2.61 13.92
CA GLY A 30 10.33 1.25 14.46
C GLY A 30 11.41 0.35 13.86
N PRO A 31 11.49 -0.91 14.30
CA PRO A 31 12.24 -1.92 13.56
C PRO A 31 11.76 -1.98 12.09
N VAL A 32 12.66 -2.33 11.19
CA VAL A 32 12.34 -2.55 9.77
C VAL A 32 11.38 -3.73 9.67
N ASP A 33 10.35 -3.61 8.83
CA ASP A 33 9.46 -4.72 8.54
C ASP A 33 10.13 -5.74 7.61
N GLU A 34 10.01 -7.01 7.96
CA GLU A 34 10.56 -8.15 7.24
C GLU A 34 9.46 -9.13 6.77
N GLU A 35 8.21 -8.96 7.20
CA GLU A 35 7.11 -9.84 6.85
C GLU A 35 6.50 -9.46 5.48
N PRO A 36 6.17 -10.44 4.62
CA PRO A 36 5.53 -10.15 3.34
C PRO A 36 4.00 -10.02 3.45
N PRO A 37 3.35 -9.38 2.48
CA PRO A 37 1.90 -9.17 2.48
C PRO A 37 1.13 -10.48 2.41
N VAL A 38 0.04 -10.56 3.18
CA VAL A 38 -0.81 -11.75 3.24
C VAL A 38 -2.11 -11.50 2.48
N ILE A 39 -2.48 -12.47 1.64
CA ILE A 39 -3.78 -12.44 0.95
C ILE A 39 -4.88 -12.78 1.95
N LEU A 40 -5.79 -11.83 2.18
CA LEU A 40 -6.97 -12.00 3.03
C LEU A 40 -8.14 -12.63 2.27
N ARG A 41 -8.33 -12.23 1.00
CA ARG A 41 -9.46 -12.69 0.18
C ARG A 41 -9.09 -12.71 -1.29
N ILE A 42 -9.60 -13.72 -2.00
CA ILE A 42 -9.59 -13.78 -3.45
C ILE A 42 -11.04 -14.01 -3.89
N PHE A 43 -11.51 -13.23 -4.85
CA PHE A 43 -12.85 -13.38 -5.38
C PHE A 43 -12.87 -13.30 -6.91
N PRO A 44 -13.37 -14.32 -7.61
CA PRO A 44 -13.77 -15.63 -7.08
C PRO A 44 -12.58 -16.38 -6.47
N ASP A 45 -12.85 -17.39 -5.64
CA ASP A 45 -11.82 -18.18 -4.98
C ASP A 45 -10.83 -18.77 -6.00
N ASN A 46 -9.58 -18.97 -5.58
CA ASN A 46 -8.59 -19.64 -6.42
C ASN A 46 -9.09 -21.04 -6.83
N TYR A 47 -8.80 -21.47 -8.06
CA TYR A 47 -9.31 -22.71 -8.67
C TYR A 47 -10.84 -22.77 -8.85
N THR A 48 -11.54 -21.63 -8.86
CA THR A 48 -12.97 -21.58 -9.18
C THR A 48 -13.25 -22.17 -10.58
N ARG A 49 -14.27 -23.04 -10.65
CA ARG A 49 -14.78 -23.61 -11.89
C ARG A 49 -16.01 -22.84 -12.37
N ASN A 50 -16.34 -22.96 -13.66
CA ASN A 50 -17.50 -22.30 -14.26
C ASN A 50 -17.48 -20.79 -14.05
N PHE A 51 -16.30 -20.17 -14.23
CA PHE A 51 -16.13 -18.74 -14.12
C PHE A 51 -16.93 -18.03 -15.21
N LYS A 52 -17.96 -17.28 -14.79
CA LYS A 52 -18.84 -16.48 -15.67
C LYS A 52 -18.68 -14.98 -15.50
N LYS A 53 -17.85 -14.56 -14.55
CA LYS A 53 -17.59 -13.14 -14.29
C LYS A 53 -16.48 -12.66 -15.21
N GLN A 54 -16.22 -11.36 -15.20
CA GLN A 54 -15.07 -10.76 -15.89
C GLN A 54 -14.10 -10.10 -14.91
N ILE A 55 -14.39 -10.16 -13.60
CA ILE A 55 -13.62 -9.46 -12.57
C ILE A 55 -13.10 -10.48 -11.56
N ILE A 56 -11.81 -10.37 -11.24
CA ILE A 56 -11.13 -11.05 -10.15
C ILE A 56 -10.61 -9.96 -9.19
N GLU A 57 -10.86 -10.11 -7.91
CA GLU A 57 -10.37 -9.22 -6.85
C GLU A 57 -9.47 -10.00 -5.89
N ILE A 58 -8.36 -9.38 -5.50
CA ILE A 58 -7.44 -9.90 -4.49
C ILE A 58 -7.28 -8.81 -3.43
N GLU A 59 -7.55 -9.15 -2.18
CA GLU A 59 -7.41 -8.26 -1.02
C GLU A 59 -6.27 -8.74 -0.12
N PHE A 60 -5.48 -7.78 0.35
CA PHE A 60 -4.31 -7.96 1.19
C PHE A 60 -4.54 -7.29 2.55
N ASP A 61 -3.79 -7.71 3.56
CA ASP A 61 -3.77 -7.10 4.88
C ASP A 61 -3.06 -5.74 4.90
N GLU A 62 -2.09 -5.56 4.01
CA GLU A 62 -1.32 -4.33 3.85
C GLU A 62 -1.36 -3.73 2.43
N PHE A 63 -0.72 -2.58 2.27
CA PHE A 63 -0.67 -1.89 0.98
C PHE A 63 0.36 -2.56 0.07
N VAL A 64 -0.06 -2.98 -1.12
CA VAL A 64 0.84 -3.52 -2.14
C VAL A 64 0.91 -2.60 -3.35
N LYS A 65 2.03 -2.64 -4.07
CA LYS A 65 2.27 -1.94 -5.32
C LYS A 65 2.49 -2.93 -6.45
N LEU A 66 1.99 -2.57 -7.64
CA LEU A 66 2.28 -3.31 -8.87
C LEU A 66 3.53 -2.76 -9.54
N ASN A 67 4.57 -3.59 -9.68
CA ASN A 67 5.81 -3.25 -10.37
C ASN A 67 6.06 -4.15 -11.58
N ASP A 68 6.49 -3.56 -12.71
CA ASP A 68 6.83 -4.29 -13.94
C ASP A 68 5.78 -5.32 -14.42
N LEU A 69 4.50 -5.09 -14.10
CA LEU A 69 3.40 -6.05 -14.33
C LEU A 69 3.34 -6.57 -15.76
N GLN A 70 3.59 -5.71 -16.76
CA GLN A 70 3.55 -6.13 -18.17
C GLN A 70 4.60 -7.18 -18.53
N LYS A 71 5.77 -7.15 -17.86
CA LYS A 71 6.88 -8.07 -18.08
C LYS A 71 6.71 -9.36 -17.29
N GLN A 72 6.18 -9.26 -16.07
CA GLN A 72 6.13 -10.36 -15.12
C GLN A 72 4.83 -11.16 -15.17
N LEU A 73 3.70 -10.53 -15.54
CA LEU A 73 2.42 -11.21 -15.63
C LEU A 73 2.41 -12.18 -16.81
N VAL A 74 2.26 -13.46 -16.50
CA VAL A 74 2.08 -14.54 -17.49
C VAL A 74 0.67 -15.09 -17.37
N ILE A 75 -0.04 -15.15 -18.51
CA ILE A 75 -1.38 -15.71 -18.59
C ILE A 75 -1.35 -16.91 -19.52
N SER A 76 -1.83 -18.07 -19.05
CA SER A 76 -1.87 -19.31 -19.83
C SER A 76 -3.26 -19.95 -19.77
N PRO A 77 -3.92 -20.23 -20.92
CA PRO A 77 -3.48 -19.90 -22.27
C PRO A 77 -3.50 -18.38 -22.53
N PRO A 78 -2.74 -17.89 -23.53
CA PRO A 78 -2.66 -16.47 -23.82
C PRO A 78 -4.01 -15.90 -24.27
N LEU A 79 -4.34 -14.71 -23.79
CA LEU A 79 -5.48 -13.91 -24.23
C LEU A 79 -5.10 -13.06 -25.45
N LYS A 80 -6.06 -12.76 -26.32
CA LYS A 80 -5.92 -11.80 -27.42
C LYS A 80 -5.76 -10.38 -26.89
N SER A 81 -6.54 -10.01 -25.88
CA SER A 81 -6.40 -8.74 -25.17
C SER A 81 -5.92 -8.95 -23.74
N ARG A 82 -4.98 -8.12 -23.29
CA ARG A 82 -4.51 -8.15 -21.91
C ARG A 82 -5.62 -7.66 -20.97
N PRO A 83 -5.77 -8.26 -19.78
CA PRO A 83 -6.71 -7.77 -18.80
C PRO A 83 -6.26 -6.40 -18.27
N ILE A 84 -7.24 -5.62 -17.81
CA ILE A 84 -7.00 -4.35 -17.12
C ILE A 84 -6.78 -4.68 -15.65
N ILE A 85 -5.62 -4.34 -15.11
CA ILE A 85 -5.31 -4.58 -13.70
C ILE A 85 -5.15 -3.25 -13.01
N SER A 86 -5.82 -3.07 -11.88
CA SER A 86 -5.87 -1.81 -11.14
C SER A 86 -5.70 -2.01 -9.63
N PRO A 87 -5.18 -1.01 -8.91
CA PRO A 87 -4.58 0.22 -9.43
C PRO A 87 -3.15 0.02 -9.94
N GLN A 88 -2.77 0.76 -10.99
CA GLN A 88 -1.38 0.81 -11.47
C GLN A 88 -0.74 2.12 -10.99
N GLY A 89 0.33 2.01 -10.20
CA GLY A 89 1.15 3.15 -9.75
C GLY A 89 0.85 3.67 -8.34
N SER A 90 -0.36 3.48 -7.81
CA SER A 90 -0.66 3.80 -6.40
C SER A 90 -0.71 2.54 -5.53
N PRO A 91 -0.12 2.56 -4.32
CA PRO A 91 -0.29 1.47 -3.36
C PRO A 91 -1.78 1.26 -3.02
N SER A 92 -2.18 0.00 -2.88
CA SER A 92 -3.55 -0.39 -2.55
C SER A 92 -3.59 -1.72 -1.82
N LYS A 93 -4.56 -1.88 -0.90
CA LYS A 93 -4.85 -3.17 -0.27
C LYS A 93 -5.68 -4.10 -1.16
N LYS A 94 -6.17 -3.60 -2.30
CA LYS A 94 -6.98 -4.36 -3.25
C LYS A 94 -6.42 -4.24 -4.67
N ILE A 95 -6.24 -5.38 -5.32
CA ILE A 95 -5.94 -5.51 -6.74
C ILE A 95 -7.18 -6.05 -7.44
N THR A 96 -7.60 -5.38 -8.51
CA THR A 96 -8.73 -5.79 -9.35
C THR A 96 -8.23 -6.08 -10.75
N ILE A 97 -8.56 -7.26 -11.27
CA ILE A 97 -8.23 -7.75 -12.61
C ILE A 97 -9.54 -7.86 -13.39
N GLU A 98 -9.67 -7.07 -14.44
CA GLU A 98 -10.80 -7.09 -15.35
C GLU A 98 -10.38 -7.73 -16.68
N ILE A 99 -10.94 -8.90 -16.95
CA ILE A 99 -10.76 -9.65 -18.19
C ILE A 99 -11.68 -9.01 -19.24
N THR A 100 -11.08 -8.37 -20.24
CA THR A 100 -11.79 -7.71 -21.35
C THR A 100 -11.94 -8.60 -22.58
N ASP A 101 -11.28 -9.76 -22.59
CA ASP A 101 -11.32 -10.71 -23.69
C ASP A 101 -12.42 -11.77 -23.50
N THR A 102 -12.77 -12.46 -24.58
CA THR A 102 -13.63 -13.63 -24.54
C THR A 102 -12.83 -14.86 -24.12
N LEU A 103 -13.20 -15.46 -22.99
CA LEU A 103 -12.61 -16.71 -22.52
C LEU A 103 -13.12 -17.89 -23.37
N GLN A 104 -12.24 -18.84 -23.66
CA GLN A 104 -12.60 -20.07 -24.37
C GLN A 104 -13.38 -21.02 -23.46
N ASP A 105 -14.38 -21.69 -24.02
CA ASP A 105 -15.14 -22.70 -23.30
C ASP A 105 -14.25 -23.86 -22.82
N ASN A 106 -14.61 -24.46 -21.70
CA ASN A 106 -13.92 -25.62 -21.11
C ASN A 106 -12.40 -25.44 -20.91
N THR A 107 -11.95 -24.20 -20.73
CA THR A 107 -10.53 -23.86 -20.65
C THR A 107 -10.17 -23.37 -19.25
N THR A 108 -9.03 -23.81 -18.73
CA THR A 108 -8.47 -23.32 -17.46
C THR A 108 -7.46 -22.24 -17.74
N TYR A 109 -7.66 -21.07 -17.16
CA TYR A 109 -6.72 -19.95 -17.24
C TYR A 109 -5.93 -19.82 -15.94
N VAL A 110 -4.62 -19.66 -16.09
CA VAL A 110 -3.68 -19.42 -14.99
C VAL A 110 -3.09 -18.03 -15.16
N LEU A 111 -3.22 -17.20 -14.13
CA LEU A 111 -2.61 -15.88 -14.05
C LEU A 111 -1.46 -15.97 -13.05
N ASN A 112 -0.23 -15.80 -13.51
CA ASN A 112 0.97 -15.79 -12.67
C ASN A 112 1.56 -14.39 -12.63
N PHE A 113 1.60 -13.79 -11.45
CA PHE A 113 2.10 -12.43 -11.23
C PHE A 113 3.63 -12.34 -11.08
N GLY A 114 4.34 -13.45 -10.94
CA GLY A 114 5.77 -13.43 -10.61
C GLY A 114 6.04 -12.61 -9.34
N GLU A 115 6.98 -11.68 -9.43
CA GLU A 115 7.39 -10.71 -8.41
C GLU A 115 6.77 -9.31 -8.65
N SER A 116 5.69 -9.22 -9.45
CA SER A 116 5.07 -7.92 -9.74
C SER A 116 4.24 -7.33 -8.60
N ILE A 117 3.83 -8.15 -7.63
CA ILE A 117 3.15 -7.68 -6.43
C ILE A 117 4.22 -7.47 -5.38
N VAL A 118 4.47 -6.21 -5.04
CA VAL A 118 5.54 -5.80 -4.14
C VAL A 118 4.92 -5.14 -2.92
N ASP A 119 5.52 -5.37 -1.77
CA ASP A 119 5.18 -4.64 -0.55
C ASP A 119 5.40 -3.12 -0.74
N ASN A 120 4.50 -2.33 -0.16
CA ASN A 120 4.68 -0.90 0.05
C ASN A 120 5.18 -0.65 1.47
N ASN A 121 6.46 -0.89 1.69
CA ASN A 121 7.12 -0.52 2.94
C ASN A 121 7.15 1.02 3.11
N GLU A 122 6.97 1.51 4.35
CA GLU A 122 6.93 2.93 4.74
C GLU A 122 8.31 3.51 5.11
#